data_AF-D3ICM1-F1
#
_entry.id   AF-D3ICM1-F1
#
_cell.length_a   1.000
_cell.length_b   1.000
_cell.length_c   1.000
_cell.angle_alpha   90.00
_cell.angle_beta   90.00
_cell.angle_gamma   90.00
#
_symmetry.space_group_name_H-M   'P 1'
#
loop_
_entity.id
_entity.type
_entity.pdbx_description
1 polymer ?
#
loop_
_entity_poly.entity_id
_entity_poly.type
_entity_poly.pdbx_seq_one_letter_code
_entity_poly.pdbx_strand_id
1 'polypeptide(L)'
;MQTFVSTNMKRKGKSLFLTIVLLCFPFLSFAQKTSSLTGEIKGLTEGKLQILVRTSETKWDTISTTPFSNGMFSFSQIKVARPMFARIAVVGYQGGFNFFLEPNATYKALLRDGEGWFITGGELQNAQVEYQKGRGVLQHQLVKLQEKSDSLRKALKYGSASKINDTISIIKKDLEMLRTSYLSANNNILSAALVLQELEEMDAPLSGCKELYAQLGEGAKASSCGEIVNQRIQRLEKISRGSKAPDFTLPTLDGKTFTLSAMQGKVKIVDFWASWCGPCRLNNPVLRQLYADFHSKGLDIVNVSLDEKRDRWVEAVKQDKLVWTQVSSLKGWKDPVTQLYSITAIPAIFVLDADNNIIASGLHGEELKNFVSGLFAEKSVK
;
A
#
# COMPACT_ATOMS: atom_id res chain seq x y z
N MET A 1 -79.42 -69.36 -6.13
CA MET A 1 -79.80 -69.54 -7.55
C MET A 1 -79.01 -68.50 -8.34
N GLN A 2 -78.10 -68.75 -9.28
CA GLN A 2 -77.64 -69.91 -10.07
C GLN A 2 -76.11 -69.72 -10.18
N THR A 3 -75.23 -70.62 -9.73
CA THR A 3 -74.59 -71.74 -10.46
C THR A 3 -74.39 -71.58 -11.98
N PHE A 4 -73.11 -71.60 -12.39
CA PHE A 4 -72.43 -72.34 -13.49
C PHE A 4 -71.46 -71.41 -14.24
N VAL A 5 -70.23 -71.74 -14.68
CA VAL A 5 -69.24 -72.83 -14.49
C VAL A 5 -68.21 -72.61 -15.61
N SER A 6 -66.92 -72.90 -15.37
CA SER A 6 -65.90 -73.28 -16.39
C SER A 6 -65.40 -72.16 -17.33
N THR A 7 -64.14 -72.07 -17.78
CA THR A 7 -63.03 -73.02 -17.84
C THR A 7 -61.73 -72.29 -18.22
N ASN A 8 -60.62 -72.83 -17.73
CA ASN A 8 -59.35 -73.09 -18.42
C ASN A 8 -58.40 -72.00 -18.97
N MET A 9 -57.19 -72.03 -18.40
CA MET A 9 -55.90 -72.31 -19.07
C MET A 9 -55.34 -71.31 -20.10
N LYS A 10 -54.25 -70.60 -19.74
CA LYS A 10 -52.85 -70.90 -20.17
C LYS A 10 -51.93 -69.67 -20.03
N ARG A 11 -50.89 -69.84 -19.20
CA ARG A 11 -49.48 -69.46 -19.40
C ARG A 11 -49.15 -68.62 -20.66
N LYS A 12 -48.52 -67.45 -20.47
CA LYS A 12 -47.09 -67.15 -20.79
C LYS A 12 -46.82 -65.64 -20.81
N GLY A 13 -45.67 -65.24 -20.28
CA GLY A 13 -44.83 -64.22 -20.94
C GLY A 13 -44.88 -62.79 -20.39
N LYS A 14 -44.04 -62.53 -19.39
CA LYS A 14 -43.18 -61.34 -19.20
C LYS A 14 -43.49 -60.07 -20.01
N SER A 15 -43.78 -58.97 -19.33
CA SER A 15 -43.10 -57.70 -19.60
C SER A 15 -43.03 -56.85 -18.33
N LEU A 16 -41.81 -56.74 -17.78
CA LEU A 16 -41.46 -55.90 -16.66
C LEU A 16 -41.30 -54.46 -17.21
N PHE A 17 -42.25 -53.58 -16.93
CA PHE A 17 -42.11 -52.16 -17.25
C PHE A 17 -41.11 -51.53 -16.26
N LEU A 18 -39.84 -51.50 -16.64
CA LEU A 18 -38.81 -50.74 -15.94
C LEU A 18 -38.83 -49.31 -16.48
N THR A 19 -39.55 -48.42 -15.82
CA THR A 19 -39.51 -46.98 -16.09
C THR A 19 -38.14 -46.45 -15.62
N ILE A 20 -37.17 -46.40 -16.53
CA ILE A 20 -35.91 -45.68 -16.31
C ILE A 20 -36.22 -44.20 -16.43
N VAL A 21 -36.41 -43.54 -15.27
CA VAL A 21 -36.34 -42.08 -15.18
C VAL A 21 -34.86 -41.71 -15.29
N LEU A 22 -34.43 -41.30 -16.49
CA LEU A 22 -33.13 -40.66 -16.68
C LEU A 22 -33.17 -39.31 -15.94
N LEU A 23 -32.71 -39.30 -14.68
CA LEU A 23 -32.32 -38.08 -13.99
C LEU A 23 -31.07 -37.54 -14.68
N CYS A 24 -31.25 -36.82 -15.80
CA CYS A 24 -30.26 -35.89 -16.31
C CYS A 24 -30.11 -34.77 -15.28
N PHE A 25 -29.27 -35.00 -14.26
CA PHE A 25 -28.66 -33.90 -13.54
C PHE A 25 -27.87 -33.10 -14.58
N PRO A 26 -28.19 -31.83 -14.84
CA PRO A 26 -27.29 -30.99 -15.61
C PRO A 26 -26.03 -30.87 -14.75
N PHE A 27 -24.98 -31.59 -15.16
CA PHE A 27 -23.61 -31.17 -14.85
C PHE A 27 -23.47 -29.78 -15.46
N LEU A 28 -23.81 -28.74 -14.69
CA LEU A 28 -23.32 -27.40 -14.90
C LEU A 28 -21.81 -27.50 -14.80
N SER A 29 -21.17 -27.81 -15.93
CA SER A 29 -19.76 -27.49 -16.13
C SER A 29 -19.66 -25.99 -15.95
N PHE A 30 -19.32 -25.55 -14.74
CA PHE A 30 -18.88 -24.18 -14.54
C PHE A 30 -17.62 -24.03 -15.38
N ALA A 31 -17.79 -23.55 -16.62
CA ALA A 31 -16.68 -23.23 -17.50
C ALA A 31 -15.72 -22.35 -16.70
N GLN A 32 -14.50 -22.84 -16.50
CA GLN A 32 -13.52 -22.11 -15.70
C GLN A 32 -13.26 -20.78 -16.39
N LYS A 33 -13.60 -19.67 -15.72
CA LYS A 33 -13.32 -18.34 -16.25
C LYS A 33 -11.81 -18.18 -16.33
N THR A 34 -11.30 -18.14 -17.56
CA THR A 34 -9.87 -18.11 -17.83
C THR A 34 -9.53 -16.99 -18.78
N SER A 35 -8.29 -16.51 -18.67
CA SER A 35 -7.78 -15.42 -19.49
C SER A 35 -6.44 -15.81 -20.08
N SER A 36 -6.02 -15.09 -21.11
CA SER A 36 -4.73 -15.33 -21.77
C SER A 36 -3.98 -14.04 -21.98
N LEU A 37 -2.66 -14.10 -21.90
CA LEU A 37 -1.79 -12.95 -22.12
C LEU A 37 -0.59 -13.42 -22.94
N THR A 38 -0.42 -12.82 -24.11
CA THR A 38 0.73 -13.08 -24.99
C THR A 38 1.48 -11.79 -25.24
N GLY A 39 2.78 -11.88 -25.47
CA GLY A 39 3.55 -10.68 -25.71
C GLY A 39 5.01 -10.90 -25.97
N GLU A 40 5.69 -9.76 -26.09
CA GLU A 40 7.13 -9.67 -26.24
C GLU A 40 7.73 -8.92 -25.05
N ILE A 41 8.91 -9.35 -24.60
CA ILE A 41 9.78 -8.63 -23.69
C ILE A 41 11.06 -8.22 -24.41
N LYS A 42 11.34 -6.91 -24.44
CA LYS A 42 12.56 -6.33 -25.03
C LYS A 42 13.64 -6.22 -23.95
N GLY A 43 14.89 -6.45 -24.36
CA GLY A 43 16.07 -6.35 -23.49
C GLY A 43 16.42 -7.65 -22.75
N LEU A 44 15.56 -8.67 -22.79
CA LEU A 44 15.83 -10.00 -22.23
C LEU A 44 15.50 -11.07 -23.28
N THR A 45 16.39 -12.05 -23.45
CA THR A 45 16.23 -13.11 -24.45
C THR A 45 15.51 -14.33 -23.90
N GLU A 46 15.75 -14.69 -22.63
CA GLU A 46 15.14 -15.84 -21.97
C GLU A 46 14.96 -15.62 -20.47
N GLY A 47 14.04 -16.38 -19.88
CA GLY A 47 13.78 -16.33 -18.44
C GLY A 47 12.39 -16.81 -18.09
N LYS A 48 11.88 -16.37 -16.94
CA LYS A 48 10.56 -16.71 -16.43
C LYS A 48 9.80 -15.45 -16.01
N LEU A 49 8.56 -15.32 -16.47
CA LEU A 49 7.62 -14.30 -16.04
C LEU A 49 6.66 -14.88 -15.01
N GLN A 50 6.18 -14.02 -14.13
CA GLN A 50 5.15 -14.30 -13.14
C GLN A 50 4.08 -13.21 -13.14
N ILE A 51 2.84 -13.61 -12.88
CA ILE A 51 1.74 -12.69 -12.58
C ILE A 51 1.50 -12.73 -11.08
N LEU A 52 1.59 -11.55 -10.47
CA LEU A 52 1.44 -11.31 -9.05
C LEU A 52 0.15 -10.53 -8.80
N VAL A 53 -0.57 -10.86 -7.74
CA VAL A 53 -1.72 -10.08 -7.25
C VAL A 53 -1.48 -9.71 -5.82
N ARG A 54 -1.71 -8.44 -5.49
CA ARG A 54 -1.61 -7.96 -4.11
C ARG A 54 -2.92 -8.24 -3.38
N THR A 55 -2.84 -8.92 -2.23
CA THR A 55 -4.01 -9.31 -1.43
C THR A 55 -4.14 -8.55 -0.12
N SER A 56 -3.09 -7.82 0.28
CA SER A 56 -3.08 -6.90 1.43
C SER A 56 -2.02 -5.82 1.21
N GLU A 57 -1.88 -4.88 2.15
CA GLU A 57 -0.80 -3.89 2.08
C GLU A 57 0.59 -4.49 1.88
N THR A 58 0.86 -5.70 2.39
CA THR A 58 2.21 -6.29 2.37
C THR A 58 2.29 -7.62 1.62
N LYS A 59 1.15 -8.28 1.34
CA LYS A 59 1.13 -9.63 0.76
C LYS A 59 0.89 -9.62 -0.74
N TRP A 60 1.74 -10.37 -1.44
CA TRP A 60 1.63 -10.68 -2.87
C TRP A 60 1.51 -12.18 -3.08
N ASP A 61 0.53 -12.59 -3.87
CA ASP A 61 0.34 -13.98 -4.29
C ASP A 61 0.75 -14.14 -5.76
N THR A 62 1.52 -15.20 -6.05
CA THR A 62 1.81 -15.58 -7.44
C THR A 62 0.67 -16.42 -7.98
N ILE A 63 -0.02 -15.94 -9.01
CA ILE A 63 -1.19 -16.62 -9.57
C ILE A 63 -0.89 -17.40 -10.85
N SER A 64 0.18 -17.05 -11.55
CA SER A 64 0.61 -17.76 -12.75
C SER A 64 2.07 -17.50 -13.05
N THR A 65 2.74 -18.44 -13.73
CA THR A 65 4.10 -18.27 -14.22
C THR A 65 4.25 -18.89 -15.60
N THR A 66 5.09 -18.32 -16.45
CA THR A 66 5.41 -18.89 -17.77
C THR A 66 6.87 -18.61 -18.13
N PRO A 67 7.59 -19.52 -18.80
CA PRO A 67 8.88 -19.20 -19.38
C PRO A 67 8.70 -18.24 -20.57
N PHE A 68 9.79 -17.56 -20.93
CA PHE A 68 9.90 -16.82 -22.19
C PHE A 68 11.24 -17.14 -22.86
N SER A 69 11.24 -17.11 -24.19
CA SER A 69 12.40 -17.41 -25.02
C SER A 69 12.35 -16.60 -26.31
N ASN A 70 13.51 -16.13 -26.79
CA ASN A 70 13.61 -15.15 -27.87
C ASN A 70 12.72 -13.92 -27.61
N GLY A 71 12.61 -13.50 -26.35
CA GLY A 71 11.75 -12.39 -25.94
C GLY A 71 10.24 -12.68 -26.01
N MET A 72 9.79 -13.85 -26.45
CA MET A 72 8.37 -14.16 -26.60
C MET A 72 7.82 -14.95 -25.41
N PHE A 73 6.61 -14.60 -24.96
CA PHE A 73 5.94 -15.28 -23.85
C PHE A 73 4.44 -15.49 -24.08
N SER A 74 3.90 -16.50 -23.40
CA SER A 74 2.47 -16.80 -23.41
C SER A 74 2.02 -17.35 -22.06
N PHE A 75 1.07 -16.67 -21.44
CA PHE A 75 0.26 -17.20 -20.35
C PHE A 75 -1.05 -17.72 -20.93
N SER A 76 -1.26 -19.03 -20.84
CA SER A 76 -2.50 -19.68 -21.25
C SER A 76 -3.33 -20.05 -20.04
N GLN A 77 -4.67 -19.91 -20.14
CA GLN A 77 -5.62 -20.40 -19.14
C GLN A 77 -5.38 -19.84 -17.71
N ILE A 78 -5.05 -18.55 -17.60
CA ILE A 78 -4.91 -17.88 -16.29
C ILE A 78 -6.27 -17.94 -15.60
N LYS A 79 -6.36 -18.54 -14.41
CA LYS A 79 -7.61 -18.66 -13.66
C LYS A 79 -7.98 -17.32 -13.04
N VAL A 80 -9.11 -16.74 -13.44
CA VAL A 80 -9.54 -15.42 -13.00
C VAL A 80 -11.03 -15.45 -12.64
N ALA A 81 -11.33 -15.53 -11.34
CA ALA A 81 -12.72 -15.58 -10.87
C ALA A 81 -13.42 -14.22 -10.93
N ARG A 82 -12.68 -13.14 -10.70
CA ARG A 82 -13.11 -11.74 -10.68
C ARG A 82 -11.98 -10.84 -11.15
N PRO A 83 -12.26 -9.59 -11.58
CA PRO A 83 -11.21 -8.64 -11.92
C PRO A 83 -10.22 -8.43 -10.78
N MET A 84 -8.93 -8.35 -11.12
CA MET A 84 -7.82 -8.15 -10.20
C MET A 84 -6.87 -7.09 -10.75
N PHE A 85 -6.32 -6.27 -9.86
CA PHE A 85 -5.19 -5.41 -10.19
C PHE A 85 -3.91 -6.23 -10.02
N ALA A 86 -3.34 -6.64 -11.15
CA ALA A 86 -2.24 -7.59 -11.24
C ALA A 86 -0.95 -6.90 -11.69
N ARG A 87 0.17 -7.56 -11.46
CA ARG A 87 1.50 -7.16 -11.95
C ARG A 87 2.13 -8.30 -12.72
N ILE A 88 2.62 -8.03 -13.92
CA ILE A 88 3.54 -8.94 -14.62
C ILE A 88 4.99 -8.53 -14.31
N ALA A 89 5.80 -9.49 -13.88
CA ALA A 89 7.18 -9.26 -13.47
C ALA A 89 8.09 -10.42 -13.90
N VAL A 90 9.39 -10.13 -14.07
CA VAL A 90 10.41 -11.17 -14.26
C VAL A 90 10.73 -11.79 -12.89
N VAL A 91 10.77 -13.13 -12.83
CA VAL A 91 11.09 -13.84 -11.58
C VAL A 91 12.50 -13.44 -11.11
N GLY A 92 12.62 -13.04 -9.85
CA GLY A 92 13.89 -12.59 -9.25
C GLY A 92 14.20 -11.10 -9.42
N TYR A 93 13.39 -10.35 -10.17
CA TYR A 93 13.55 -8.92 -10.35
C TYR A 93 12.52 -8.13 -9.55
N GLN A 94 12.94 -6.97 -9.04
CA GLN A 94 12.03 -6.01 -8.41
C GLN A 94 11.34 -5.16 -9.47
N GLY A 95 10.08 -4.81 -9.24
CA GLY A 95 9.26 -4.03 -10.17
C GLY A 95 8.38 -4.90 -11.09
N GLY A 96 7.91 -4.29 -12.17
CA GLY A 96 7.00 -4.93 -13.14
C GLY A 96 5.96 -3.96 -13.67
N PHE A 97 5.01 -4.50 -14.44
CA PHE A 97 3.99 -3.71 -15.13
C PHE A 97 2.61 -4.05 -14.55
N ASN A 98 1.95 -3.05 -13.98
CA ASN A 98 0.61 -3.23 -13.43
C ASN A 98 -0.44 -3.21 -14.55
N PHE A 99 -1.46 -4.06 -14.44
CA PHE A 99 -2.58 -4.13 -15.37
C PHE A 99 -3.82 -4.72 -14.69
N PHE A 100 -4.99 -4.51 -15.29
CA PHE A 100 -6.22 -5.18 -14.85
C PHE A 100 -6.36 -6.52 -15.55
N LEU A 101 -6.40 -7.57 -14.74
CA LEU A 101 -6.62 -8.94 -15.19
C LEU A 101 -8.09 -9.30 -14.92
N GLU A 102 -8.83 -9.56 -15.98
CA GLU A 102 -10.28 -9.76 -16.00
C GLU A 102 -10.61 -11.18 -16.45
N PRO A 103 -11.74 -11.76 -16.00
CA PRO A 103 -12.22 -13.04 -16.49
C PRO A 103 -12.49 -13.02 -18.00
N ASN A 104 -12.17 -14.10 -18.72
CA ASN A 104 -12.48 -14.28 -20.15
C ASN A 104 -11.86 -13.23 -21.08
N ALA A 105 -10.78 -12.59 -20.64
CA ALA A 105 -10.07 -11.57 -21.42
C ALA A 105 -8.84 -12.15 -22.12
N THR A 106 -8.53 -11.58 -23.29
CA THR A 106 -7.29 -11.87 -24.03
C THR A 106 -6.47 -10.60 -24.12
N TYR A 107 -5.22 -10.70 -23.70
CA TYR A 107 -4.30 -9.58 -23.61
C TYR A 107 -3.13 -9.71 -24.57
N LYS A 108 -2.66 -8.55 -25.04
CA LYS A 108 -1.40 -8.39 -25.76
C LYS A 108 -0.48 -7.46 -24.97
N ALA A 109 0.80 -7.77 -24.93
CA ALA A 109 1.78 -6.96 -24.24
C ALA A 109 3.08 -6.77 -25.03
N LEU A 110 3.66 -5.59 -24.85
CA LEU A 110 5.05 -5.30 -25.11
C LEU A 110 5.66 -4.79 -23.81
N LEU A 111 6.59 -5.55 -23.25
CA LEU A 111 7.30 -5.21 -22.02
C LEU A 111 8.68 -4.68 -22.39
N ARG A 112 9.05 -3.51 -21.87
CA ARG A 112 10.37 -2.91 -22.08
C ARG A 112 10.68 -1.94 -20.95
N ASP A 113 11.96 -1.68 -20.75
CA ASP A 113 12.38 -0.61 -19.86
C ASP A 113 12.07 0.77 -20.48
N GLY A 114 11.83 1.76 -19.62
CA GLY A 114 11.45 3.12 -19.99
C GLY A 114 10.05 3.23 -20.62
N GLU A 115 9.91 4.13 -21.60
CA GLU A 115 8.63 4.41 -22.25
C GLU A 115 8.28 3.40 -23.36
N GLY A 116 7.00 3.37 -23.73
CA GLY A 116 6.51 2.62 -24.90
C GLY A 116 6.21 1.14 -24.65
N TRP A 117 6.22 0.68 -23.40
CA TRP A 117 5.59 -0.58 -23.03
C TRP A 117 4.05 -0.46 -23.06
N PHE A 118 3.35 -1.56 -23.25
CA PHE A 118 1.89 -1.59 -23.14
C PHE A 118 1.38 -2.97 -22.71
N ILE A 119 0.21 -2.97 -22.10
CA ILE A 119 -0.64 -4.15 -21.92
C ILE A 119 -2.06 -3.71 -22.30
N THR A 120 -2.66 -4.37 -23.28
CA THR A 120 -4.01 -4.04 -23.80
C THR A 120 -4.85 -5.29 -23.95
N GLY A 121 -6.16 -5.13 -24.01
CA GLY A 121 -7.14 -6.21 -23.92
C GLY A 121 -7.90 -6.17 -22.61
N GLY A 122 -9.08 -6.80 -22.54
CA GLY A 122 -10.00 -6.61 -21.40
C GLY A 122 -10.71 -5.25 -21.43
N GLU A 123 -11.84 -5.13 -20.75
CA GLU A 123 -12.63 -3.90 -20.72
C GLU A 123 -12.00 -2.89 -19.75
N LEU A 124 -11.70 -3.33 -18.53
CA LEU A 124 -11.14 -2.48 -17.49
C LEU A 124 -9.74 -1.99 -17.84
N GLN A 125 -8.89 -2.88 -18.36
CA GLN A 125 -7.54 -2.49 -18.76
C GLN A 125 -7.56 -1.50 -19.93
N ASN A 126 -8.46 -1.65 -20.90
CA ASN A 126 -8.60 -0.68 -21.98
C ASN A 126 -9.11 0.68 -21.46
N ALA A 127 -10.09 0.68 -20.55
CA ALA A 127 -10.57 1.90 -19.89
C ALA A 127 -9.46 2.61 -19.10
N GLN A 128 -8.59 1.85 -18.42
CA GLN A 128 -7.41 2.40 -17.75
C GLN A 128 -6.44 3.02 -18.76
N VAL A 129 -6.14 2.34 -19.86
CA VAL A 129 -5.22 2.85 -20.90
C VAL A 129 -5.75 4.17 -21.49
N GLU A 130 -7.04 4.27 -21.74
CA GLU A 130 -7.67 5.50 -22.23
C GLU A 130 -7.56 6.66 -21.22
N TYR A 131 -7.87 6.39 -19.94
CA TYR A 131 -7.71 7.37 -18.87
C TYR A 131 -6.25 7.85 -18.76
N GLN A 132 -5.29 6.93 -18.77
CA GLN A 132 -3.87 7.24 -18.71
C GLN A 132 -3.40 8.08 -19.88
N LYS A 133 -3.91 7.80 -21.09
CA LYS A 133 -3.62 8.61 -22.28
C LYS A 133 -4.13 10.04 -22.14
N GLY A 134 -5.39 10.22 -21.72
CA GLY A 134 -5.97 11.55 -21.50
C GLY A 134 -5.20 12.35 -20.45
N ARG A 135 -4.89 11.70 -19.31
CA ARG A 135 -4.10 12.29 -18.23
C ARG A 135 -2.68 12.64 -18.68
N GLY A 136 -2.02 11.76 -19.43
CA GLY A 136 -0.67 11.96 -19.93
C GLY A 136 -0.53 13.18 -20.84
N VAL A 137 -1.54 13.47 -21.67
CA VAL A 137 -1.58 14.68 -22.51
C VAL A 137 -1.58 15.94 -21.66
N LEU A 138 -2.47 16.02 -20.66
CA LEU A 138 -2.57 17.16 -19.75
C LEU A 138 -1.32 17.32 -18.89
N GLN A 139 -0.77 16.21 -18.38
CA GLN A 139 0.44 16.21 -17.57
C GLN A 139 1.65 16.71 -18.37
N HIS A 140 1.80 16.29 -19.64
CA HIS A 140 2.88 16.77 -20.51
C HIS A 140 2.78 18.27 -20.78
N GLN A 141 1.56 18.78 -21.01
CA GLN A 141 1.32 20.22 -21.16
C GLN A 141 1.67 20.98 -19.89
N LEU A 142 1.28 20.46 -18.73
CA LEU A 142 1.56 21.04 -17.42
C LEU A 142 3.08 21.19 -17.19
N VAL A 143 3.84 20.10 -17.37
CA VAL A 143 5.30 20.09 -17.19
C VAL A 143 5.97 21.12 -18.11
N LYS A 144 5.62 21.14 -19.40
CA LYS A 144 6.15 22.12 -20.36
C LYS A 144 5.88 23.57 -19.95
N LEU A 145 4.68 23.86 -19.44
CA LEU A 145 4.33 25.21 -18.99
C LEU A 145 5.08 25.59 -17.72
N GLN A 146 5.27 24.65 -16.78
CA GLN A 146 6.07 24.86 -15.58
C GLN A 146 7.52 25.19 -15.93
N GLU A 147 8.15 24.38 -16.78
CA GLU A 147 9.52 24.62 -17.27
C GLU A 147 9.66 25.99 -17.95
N LYS A 148 8.69 26.37 -18.79
CA LYS A 148 8.66 27.69 -19.44
C LYS A 148 8.50 28.83 -18.43
N SER A 149 7.61 28.66 -17.45
CA SER A 149 7.39 29.65 -16.39
C SER A 149 8.66 29.87 -15.57
N ASP A 150 9.36 28.79 -15.22
CA ASP A 150 10.61 28.84 -14.46
C ASP A 150 11.76 29.45 -15.28
N SER A 151 11.84 29.15 -16.58
CA SER A 151 12.78 29.79 -17.49
C SER A 151 12.56 31.32 -17.56
N LEU A 152 11.31 31.78 -17.64
CA LEU A 152 10.98 33.20 -17.64
C LEU A 152 11.33 33.89 -16.32
N ARG A 153 11.09 33.22 -15.18
CA ARG A 153 11.49 33.73 -13.85
C ARG A 153 13.00 33.89 -13.75
N LYS A 154 13.77 32.90 -14.20
CA LYS A 154 15.24 32.98 -14.25
C LYS A 154 15.74 34.13 -15.13
N ALA A 155 15.01 34.44 -16.20
CA ALA A 155 15.26 35.60 -17.07
C ALA A 155 14.68 36.93 -16.54
N LEU A 156 14.20 36.99 -15.29
CA LEU A 156 13.58 38.16 -14.65
C LEU A 156 12.32 38.69 -15.36
N LYS A 157 11.66 37.86 -16.18
CA LYS A 157 10.43 38.19 -16.94
C LYS A 157 9.17 37.82 -16.14
N TYR A 158 9.02 38.40 -14.95
CA TYR A 158 7.95 38.03 -14.01
C TYR A 158 6.53 38.21 -14.54
N GLY A 159 6.25 39.29 -15.29
CA GLY A 159 4.93 39.51 -15.88
C GLY A 159 4.54 38.44 -16.90
N SER A 160 5.49 37.95 -17.70
CA SER A 160 5.27 36.85 -18.64
C SER A 160 5.09 35.52 -17.91
N ALA A 161 5.87 35.27 -16.85
CA ALA A 161 5.72 34.07 -16.03
C ALA A 161 4.35 34.02 -15.32
N SER A 162 3.85 35.17 -14.84
CA SER A 162 2.54 35.28 -14.20
C SER A 162 1.40 34.88 -15.14
N LYS A 163 1.43 35.31 -16.40
CA LYS A 163 0.41 34.93 -17.40
C LYS A 163 0.37 33.42 -17.66
N ILE A 164 1.51 32.73 -17.54
CA ILE A 164 1.56 31.27 -17.69
C ILE A 164 0.93 30.56 -16.48
N ASN A 165 1.00 31.16 -15.28
CA ASN A 165 0.41 30.57 -14.08
C ASN A 165 -1.12 30.40 -14.20
N ASP A 166 -1.80 31.30 -14.92
CA ASP A 166 -3.25 31.18 -15.17
C ASP A 166 -3.54 29.91 -16.00
N THR A 167 -2.77 29.68 -17.06
CA THR A 167 -2.88 28.46 -17.88
C THR A 167 -2.52 27.20 -17.10
N ILE A 168 -1.47 27.25 -16.27
CA ILE A 168 -1.11 26.14 -15.36
C ILE A 168 -2.29 25.81 -14.44
N SER A 169 -2.95 26.82 -13.89
CA SER A 169 -4.08 26.65 -12.98
C SER A 169 -5.29 26.01 -13.67
N ILE A 170 -5.54 26.36 -14.94
CA ILE A 170 -6.58 25.73 -15.77
C ILE A 170 -6.26 24.25 -15.98
N ILE A 171 -5.05 23.89 -16.41
CA ILE A 171 -4.69 22.49 -16.66
C ILE A 171 -4.74 21.65 -15.38
N LYS A 172 -4.33 22.22 -14.23
CA LYS A 172 -4.50 21.56 -12.93
C LYS A 172 -5.97 21.26 -12.63
N LYS A 173 -6.86 22.21 -12.91
CA LYS A 173 -8.31 22.01 -12.74
C LYS A 173 -8.84 20.94 -13.71
N ASP A 174 -8.35 20.89 -14.94
CA ASP A 174 -8.74 19.87 -15.91
C ASP A 174 -8.26 18.48 -15.51
N LEU A 175 -7.05 18.36 -14.93
CA LEU A 175 -6.55 17.11 -14.35
C LEU A 175 -7.43 16.63 -13.19
N GLU A 176 -7.81 17.53 -12.27
CA GLU A 176 -8.72 17.19 -11.17
C GLU A 176 -10.12 16.81 -11.67
N MET A 177 -10.63 17.51 -12.68
CA MET A 177 -11.91 17.19 -13.29
C MET A 177 -11.87 15.81 -13.95
N LEU A 178 -10.82 15.51 -14.72
CA LEU A 178 -10.61 14.20 -15.33
C LEU A 178 -10.54 13.08 -14.27
N ARG A 179 -9.81 13.32 -13.16
CA ARG A 179 -9.71 12.39 -12.03
C ARG A 179 -11.07 12.14 -11.40
N THR A 180 -11.77 13.19 -11.00
CA THR A 180 -13.09 13.09 -10.32
C THR A 180 -14.18 12.52 -11.22
N SER A 181 -14.19 12.84 -12.52
CA SER A 181 -15.08 12.19 -13.50
C SER A 181 -14.77 10.70 -13.65
N TYR A 182 -13.49 10.31 -13.68
CA TYR A 182 -13.11 8.90 -13.75
C TYR A 182 -13.52 8.13 -12.50
N LEU A 183 -13.32 8.70 -11.30
CA LEU A 183 -13.76 8.08 -10.04
C LEU A 183 -15.28 7.93 -9.98
N SER A 184 -16.03 8.97 -10.35
CA SER A 184 -17.50 8.93 -10.29
C SER A 184 -18.13 8.02 -11.35
N ALA A 185 -17.53 7.89 -12.52
CA ALA A 185 -17.98 6.95 -13.56
C ALA A 185 -17.69 5.48 -13.22
N ASN A 186 -16.77 5.21 -12.28
CA ASN A 186 -16.31 3.85 -11.98
C ASN A 186 -16.49 3.50 -10.50
N ASN A 187 -17.51 2.69 -10.19
CA ASN A 187 -17.71 2.14 -8.84
C ASN A 187 -17.15 0.71 -8.72
N ASN A 188 -15.90 0.50 -9.12
CA ASN A 188 -15.26 -0.82 -9.18
C ASN A 188 -13.74 -0.73 -8.91
N ILE A 189 -13.00 -1.79 -9.19
CA ILE A 189 -11.55 -1.88 -8.93
C ILE A 189 -10.71 -0.81 -9.67
N LEU A 190 -11.19 -0.23 -10.78
CA LEU A 190 -10.47 0.81 -11.54
C LEU A 190 -10.21 2.06 -10.70
N SER A 191 -11.27 2.62 -10.12
CA SER A 191 -11.18 3.83 -9.30
C SER A 191 -10.40 3.57 -8.01
N ALA A 192 -10.61 2.41 -7.39
CA ALA A 192 -9.86 2.01 -6.20
C ALA A 192 -8.36 1.83 -6.47
N ALA A 193 -7.98 1.25 -7.62
CA ALA A 193 -6.60 1.12 -8.02
C ALA A 193 -5.96 2.48 -8.32
N LEU A 194 -6.68 3.40 -8.98
CA LEU A 194 -6.21 4.77 -9.19
C LEU A 194 -5.90 5.46 -7.85
N VAL A 195 -6.84 5.43 -6.89
CA VAL A 195 -6.63 5.99 -5.55
C VAL A 195 -5.47 5.32 -4.83
N LEU A 196 -5.35 3.99 -4.89
CA LEU A 196 -4.24 3.28 -4.27
C LEU A 196 -2.89 3.74 -4.84
N GLN A 197 -2.77 3.85 -6.16
CA GLN A 197 -1.53 4.32 -6.80
C GLN A 197 -1.19 5.76 -6.41
N GLU A 198 -2.17 6.66 -6.41
CA GLU A 198 -1.97 8.07 -6.03
C GLU A 198 -1.50 8.21 -4.57
N LEU A 199 -2.13 7.46 -3.65
CA LEU A 199 -1.72 7.44 -2.24
C LEU A 199 -0.29 6.94 -2.04
N GLU A 200 0.14 5.97 -2.85
CA GLU A 200 1.48 5.39 -2.79
C GLU A 200 2.53 6.31 -3.42
N GLU A 201 2.23 6.91 -4.57
CA GLU A 201 3.10 7.85 -5.27
C GLU A 201 3.37 9.11 -4.42
N MET A 202 2.37 9.59 -3.68
CA MET A 202 2.48 10.77 -2.83
C MET A 202 2.99 10.47 -1.40
N ASP A 203 3.14 9.20 -1.04
CA ASP A 203 3.23 8.73 0.35
C ASP A 203 2.24 9.45 1.28
N ALA A 204 0.96 9.40 0.92
CA ALA A 204 -0.06 10.24 1.53
C ALA A 204 -0.22 9.97 3.05
N PRO A 205 -0.41 11.04 3.86
CA PRO A 205 -0.71 10.91 5.28
C PRO A 205 -2.14 10.40 5.51
N LEU A 206 -2.48 10.10 6.77
CA LEU A 206 -3.80 9.58 7.14
C LEU A 206 -4.96 10.43 6.61
N SER A 207 -4.85 11.76 6.67
CA SER A 207 -5.87 12.68 6.17
C SER A 207 -6.09 12.50 4.67
N GLY A 208 -5.02 12.46 3.87
CA GLY A 208 -5.09 12.23 2.43
C GLY A 208 -5.65 10.85 2.09
N CYS A 209 -5.28 9.82 2.86
CA CYS A 209 -5.88 8.48 2.73
C CYS A 209 -7.39 8.51 2.94
N LYS A 210 -7.87 9.15 4.01
CA LYS A 210 -9.31 9.28 4.30
C LYS A 210 -10.05 10.08 3.24
N GLU A 211 -9.47 11.18 2.79
CA GLU A 211 -10.06 12.07 1.78
C GLU A 211 -10.24 11.35 0.43
N LEU A 212 -9.20 10.70 -0.08
CA LEU A 212 -9.28 9.99 -1.35
C LEU A 212 -10.15 8.72 -1.25
N TYR A 213 -10.12 8.01 -0.12
CA TYR A 213 -10.98 6.85 0.10
C TYR A 213 -12.47 7.23 0.18
N ALA A 214 -12.80 8.40 0.73
CA ALA A 214 -14.17 8.90 0.79
C ALA A 214 -14.76 9.23 -0.60
N GLN A 215 -13.92 9.48 -1.60
CA GLN A 215 -14.34 9.71 -2.99
C GLN A 215 -14.71 8.42 -3.73
N LEU A 216 -14.38 7.25 -3.18
CA LEU A 216 -14.74 5.96 -3.76
C LEU A 216 -16.20 5.60 -3.47
N GLY A 217 -16.88 5.02 -4.46
CA GLY A 217 -18.16 4.34 -4.24
C GLY A 217 -17.99 2.98 -3.54
N GLU A 218 -19.08 2.42 -3.03
CA GLU A 218 -19.06 1.18 -2.23
C GLU A 218 -18.50 -0.05 -2.97
N GLY A 219 -18.73 -0.16 -4.28
CA GLY A 219 -18.18 -1.24 -5.10
C GLY A 219 -16.67 -1.11 -5.30
N ALA A 220 -16.16 0.12 -5.36
CA ALA A 220 -14.73 0.38 -5.38
C ALA A 220 -14.08 0.09 -4.02
N LYS A 221 -14.71 0.51 -2.92
CA LYS A 221 -14.25 0.20 -1.55
C LYS A 221 -14.19 -1.30 -1.28
N ALA A 222 -15.20 -2.06 -1.71
CA ALA A 222 -15.24 -3.51 -1.56
C ALA A 222 -14.28 -4.28 -2.50
N SER A 223 -13.61 -3.59 -3.42
CA SER A 223 -12.60 -4.21 -4.29
C SER A 223 -11.31 -4.53 -3.51
N SER A 224 -10.43 -5.37 -4.06
CA SER A 224 -9.15 -5.67 -3.41
C SER A 224 -8.29 -4.42 -3.23
N CYS A 225 -8.31 -3.47 -4.16
CA CYS A 225 -7.56 -2.22 -4.02
C CYS A 225 -8.19 -1.32 -2.94
N GLY A 226 -9.53 -1.27 -2.87
CA GLY A 226 -10.25 -0.51 -1.85
C GLY A 226 -9.94 -1.02 -0.45
N GLU A 227 -9.91 -2.33 -0.26
CA GLU A 227 -9.52 -2.94 1.02
C GLU A 227 -8.06 -2.68 1.39
N ILE A 228 -7.15 -2.61 0.42
CA ILE A 228 -5.75 -2.23 0.70
C ILE A 228 -5.66 -0.78 1.18
N VAL A 229 -6.44 0.14 0.57
CA VAL A 229 -6.52 1.53 1.04
C VAL A 229 -7.12 1.60 2.44
N ASN A 230 -8.18 0.83 2.72
CA ASN A 230 -8.80 0.74 4.04
C ASN A 230 -7.81 0.19 5.11
N GLN A 231 -7.04 -0.84 4.78
CA GLN A 231 -5.96 -1.35 5.63
C GLN A 231 -4.94 -0.25 5.93
N ARG A 232 -4.53 0.52 4.91
CA ARG A 232 -3.59 1.64 5.08
C ARG A 232 -4.16 2.69 6.04
N ILE A 233 -5.44 3.03 5.92
CA ILE A 233 -6.13 3.93 6.84
C ILE A 233 -6.08 3.37 8.25
N GLN A 234 -6.55 2.14 8.48
CA GLN A 234 -6.58 1.52 9.81
C GLN A 234 -5.19 1.42 10.45
N ARG A 235 -4.16 1.13 9.65
CA ARG A 235 -2.77 1.09 10.11
C ARG A 235 -2.30 2.48 10.56
N LEU A 236 -2.53 3.51 9.75
CA LEU A 236 -2.15 4.88 10.07
C LEU A 236 -2.97 5.46 11.24
N GLU A 237 -4.24 5.08 11.40
CA GLU A 237 -5.07 5.48 12.54
C GLU A 237 -4.46 5.03 13.86
N LYS A 238 -3.94 3.80 13.93
CA LYS A 238 -3.32 3.23 15.15
C LYS A 238 -2.11 4.02 15.66
N ILE A 239 -1.46 4.79 14.78
CA ILE A 239 -0.26 5.57 15.11
C ILE A 239 -0.49 7.07 15.01
N SER A 240 -1.76 7.49 14.90
CA SER A 240 -2.14 8.90 14.82
C SER A 240 -2.41 9.51 16.20
N ARG A 241 -2.42 10.84 16.26
CA ARG A 241 -2.73 11.58 17.49
C ARG A 241 -4.09 11.15 18.06
N GLY A 242 -4.12 10.86 19.36
CA GLY A 242 -5.27 10.38 20.11
C GLY A 242 -5.33 8.85 20.26
N SER A 243 -4.58 8.10 19.46
CA SER A 243 -4.52 6.64 19.57
C SER A 243 -3.55 6.20 20.67
N LYS A 244 -3.84 5.05 21.28
CA LYS A 244 -2.89 4.37 22.17
C LYS A 244 -1.69 3.88 21.36
N ALA A 245 -0.49 4.26 21.75
CA ALA A 245 0.73 3.81 21.10
C ALA A 245 0.83 2.28 21.14
N PRO A 246 1.10 1.61 20.00
CA PRO A 246 1.26 0.16 19.99
C PRO A 246 2.38 -0.30 20.93
N ASP A 247 2.08 -1.23 21.83
CA ASP A 247 3.08 -1.73 22.77
C ASP A 247 4.14 -2.57 22.06
N PHE A 248 5.37 -2.51 22.54
CA PHE A 248 6.47 -3.33 22.03
C PHE A 248 7.40 -3.74 23.15
N THR A 249 8.15 -4.82 22.91
CA THR A 249 9.16 -5.32 23.83
C THR A 249 10.45 -5.59 23.07
N LEU A 250 11.55 -4.95 23.49
CA LEU A 250 12.85 -5.03 22.82
C LEU A 250 14.00 -5.10 23.85
N PRO A 251 15.15 -5.69 23.49
CA PRO A 251 16.28 -5.75 24.39
C PRO A 251 17.01 -4.40 24.47
N THR A 252 17.49 -4.06 25.66
CA THR A 252 18.32 -2.89 25.96
C THR A 252 19.80 -3.16 25.67
N LEU A 253 20.64 -2.13 25.79
CA LEU A 253 22.09 -2.26 25.61
C LEU A 253 22.73 -3.30 26.54
N ASP A 254 22.29 -3.41 27.79
CA ASP A 254 22.77 -4.38 28.77
C ASP A 254 22.10 -5.77 28.63
N GLY A 255 21.29 -5.97 27.61
CA GLY A 255 20.61 -7.25 27.33
C GLY A 255 19.37 -7.50 28.17
N LYS A 256 18.95 -6.55 29.01
CA LYS A 256 17.65 -6.61 29.69
C LYS A 256 16.51 -6.37 28.71
N THR A 257 15.29 -6.59 29.18
CA THR A 257 14.07 -6.37 28.41
C THR A 257 13.43 -5.05 28.79
N PHE A 258 13.03 -4.27 27.79
CA PHE A 258 12.21 -3.08 27.94
C PHE A 258 10.86 -3.29 27.26
N THR A 259 9.78 -2.83 27.91
CA THR A 259 8.43 -2.82 27.36
C THR A 259 7.84 -1.41 27.46
N LEU A 260 7.30 -0.88 26.36
CA LEU A 260 6.79 0.51 26.32
C LEU A 260 5.67 0.75 27.34
N SER A 261 4.76 -0.22 27.52
CA SER A 261 3.69 -0.12 28.51
C SER A 261 4.19 0.00 29.96
N ALA A 262 5.40 -0.47 30.25
CA ALA A 262 6.02 -0.35 31.57
C ALA A 262 6.79 0.98 31.76
N MET A 263 7.05 1.72 30.69
CA MET A 263 7.75 3.00 30.73
C MET A 263 6.96 4.01 31.57
N GLN A 264 7.62 4.58 32.57
CA GLN A 264 7.05 5.60 33.43
C GLN A 264 7.27 7.00 32.85
N GLY A 265 6.61 8.01 33.39
CA GLY A 265 6.73 9.39 32.94
C GLY A 265 5.39 10.01 32.57
N LYS A 266 5.29 11.32 32.76
CA LYS A 266 4.11 12.14 32.42
C LYS A 266 4.05 12.45 30.93
N VAL A 267 5.22 12.57 30.31
CA VAL A 267 5.42 12.74 28.87
C VAL A 267 6.52 11.77 28.48
N LYS A 268 6.31 11.01 27.39
CA LYS A 268 7.28 10.03 26.91
C LYS A 268 7.61 10.32 25.46
N ILE A 269 8.85 10.11 25.05
CA ILE A 269 9.24 10.21 23.64
C ILE A 269 9.72 8.83 23.18
N VAL A 270 9.12 8.33 22.10
CA VAL A 270 9.62 7.17 21.35
C VAL A 270 10.27 7.71 20.08
N ASP A 271 11.58 7.53 19.95
CA ASP A 271 12.36 8.03 18.81
C ASP A 271 13.05 6.88 18.06
N PHE A 272 12.62 6.66 16.82
CA PHE A 272 13.18 5.68 15.90
C PHE A 272 14.38 6.28 15.17
N TRP A 273 15.55 5.68 15.34
CA TRP A 273 16.82 6.21 14.87
C TRP A 273 17.81 5.12 14.45
N ALA A 274 19.00 5.49 13.98
CA ALA A 274 20.10 4.57 13.77
C ALA A 274 21.46 5.29 13.82
N SER A 275 22.54 4.56 14.14
CA SER A 275 23.91 5.12 14.19
C SER A 275 24.38 5.76 12.88
N TRP A 276 23.88 5.26 11.75
CA TRP A 276 24.22 5.71 10.40
C TRP A 276 23.29 6.82 9.88
N CYS A 277 22.25 7.19 10.64
CA CYS A 277 21.31 8.23 10.27
C CYS A 277 21.83 9.61 10.68
N GLY A 278 22.42 10.34 9.73
CA GLY A 278 22.92 11.71 9.94
C GLY A 278 21.87 12.66 10.54
N PRO A 279 20.67 12.80 9.93
CA PRO A 279 19.61 13.66 10.47
C PRO A 279 19.17 13.29 11.89
N CYS A 280 19.13 12.00 12.23
CA CYS A 280 18.83 11.55 13.58
C CYS A 280 19.87 12.06 14.59
N ARG A 281 21.16 11.89 14.26
CA ARG A 281 22.27 12.36 15.11
C ARG A 281 22.30 13.88 15.26
N LEU A 282 21.86 14.64 14.25
CA LEU A 282 21.69 16.09 14.34
C LEU A 282 20.54 16.50 15.27
N ASN A 283 19.54 15.63 15.49
CA ASN A 283 18.43 15.87 16.41
C ASN A 283 18.75 15.47 17.87
N ASN A 284 19.71 14.57 18.08
CA ASN A 284 20.13 14.11 19.42
C ASN A 284 20.48 15.24 20.42
N PRO A 285 21.15 16.35 20.03
CA PRO A 285 21.36 17.49 20.91
C PRO A 285 20.06 18.10 21.48
N VAL A 286 18.98 18.14 20.68
CA VAL A 286 17.67 18.65 21.13
C VAL A 286 17.05 17.70 22.16
N LEU A 287 17.10 16.39 21.92
CA LEU A 287 16.62 15.39 22.87
C LEU A 287 17.40 15.44 24.19
N ARG A 288 18.73 15.65 24.13
CA ARG A 288 19.55 15.83 25.34
C ARG A 288 19.13 17.06 26.14
N GLN A 289 18.88 18.18 25.47
CA GLN A 289 18.40 19.39 26.14
C GLN A 289 17.05 19.15 26.81
N LEU A 290 16.09 18.57 26.09
CA LEU A 290 14.77 18.23 26.63
C LEU A 290 14.88 17.30 27.85
N TYR A 291 15.70 16.26 27.77
CA TYR A 291 15.92 15.34 28.88
C TYR A 291 16.52 16.06 30.10
N ALA A 292 17.54 16.90 29.90
CA ALA A 292 18.14 17.67 30.99
C ALA A 292 17.11 18.61 31.66
N ASP A 293 16.26 19.27 30.89
CA ASP A 293 15.32 20.28 31.39
C ASP A 293 14.07 19.69 32.06
N PHE A 294 13.63 18.51 31.60
CA PHE A 294 12.32 17.96 31.93
C PHE A 294 12.32 16.53 32.50
N HIS A 295 13.45 15.81 32.51
CA HIS A 295 13.45 14.43 33.03
C HIS A 295 12.99 14.36 34.49
N SER A 296 13.55 15.22 35.35
CA SER A 296 13.15 15.35 36.75
C SER A 296 11.69 15.81 36.94
N LYS A 297 11.09 16.40 35.90
CA LYS A 297 9.70 16.86 35.89
C LYS A 297 8.73 15.80 35.34
N GLY A 298 9.25 14.67 34.88
CA GLY A 298 8.49 13.53 34.38
C GLY A 298 8.54 13.33 32.86
N LEU A 299 9.52 13.88 32.15
CA LEU A 299 9.85 13.45 30.79
C LEU A 299 10.67 12.16 30.84
N ASP A 300 10.37 11.21 29.97
CA ASP A 300 11.28 10.10 29.71
C ASP A 300 11.38 9.83 28.20
N ILE A 301 12.49 9.23 27.77
CA ILE A 301 12.78 9.00 26.35
C ILE A 301 13.23 7.55 26.16
N VAL A 302 12.69 6.90 25.14
CA VAL A 302 13.20 5.63 24.62
C VAL A 302 13.56 5.77 23.17
N ASN A 303 14.77 5.35 22.84
CA ASN A 303 15.22 5.25 21.47
C ASN A 303 15.10 3.81 20.97
N VAL A 304 14.46 3.63 19.81
CA VAL A 304 14.36 2.36 19.09
C VAL A 304 15.34 2.40 17.93
N SER A 305 16.44 1.66 18.02
CA SER A 305 17.49 1.66 16.99
C SER A 305 17.23 0.64 15.88
N LEU A 306 17.38 1.10 14.63
CA LEU A 306 17.37 0.32 13.40
C LEU A 306 18.79 -0.08 12.95
N ASP A 307 19.75 -0.13 13.87
CA ASP A 307 21.06 -0.72 13.59
C ASP A 307 20.96 -2.24 13.41
N GLU A 308 21.87 -2.81 12.61
CA GLU A 308 22.04 -4.28 12.49
C GLU A 308 23.34 -4.76 13.17
N LYS A 309 24.22 -3.82 13.55
CA LYS A 309 25.50 -4.10 14.20
C LYS A 309 25.53 -3.46 15.57
N ARG A 310 25.54 -4.29 16.61
CA ARG A 310 25.54 -3.85 18.02
C ARG A 310 26.67 -2.87 18.33
N ASP A 311 27.88 -3.13 17.87
CA ASP A 311 29.03 -2.28 18.20
C ASP A 311 28.90 -0.85 17.65
N ARG A 312 28.30 -0.70 16.46
CA ARG A 312 28.03 0.63 15.88
C ARG A 312 26.98 1.38 16.67
N TRP A 313 25.92 0.68 17.06
CA TRP A 313 24.86 1.25 17.89
C TRP A 313 25.39 1.71 19.26
N VAL A 314 26.12 0.84 19.96
CA VAL A 314 26.72 1.14 21.28
C VAL A 314 27.69 2.31 21.19
N GLU A 315 28.55 2.34 20.17
CA GLU A 315 29.51 3.42 19.98
C GLU A 315 28.80 4.76 19.71
N ALA A 316 27.77 4.76 18.85
CA ALA A 316 26.99 5.97 18.58
C ALA A 316 26.26 6.50 19.81
N VAL A 317 25.64 5.62 20.62
CA VAL A 317 25.02 5.98 21.90
C VAL A 317 26.02 6.70 22.81
N LYS A 318 27.23 6.14 22.92
CA LYS A 318 28.30 6.71 23.75
C LYS A 318 28.78 8.06 23.21
N GLN A 319 29.03 8.17 21.91
CA GLN A 319 29.47 9.40 21.26
C GLN A 319 28.45 10.53 21.40
N ASP A 320 27.17 10.22 21.19
CA ASP A 320 26.09 11.20 21.28
C ASP A 320 25.63 11.47 22.70
N LYS A 321 26.16 10.73 23.68
CA LYS A 321 25.84 10.87 25.12
C LYS A 321 24.33 10.69 25.37
N LEU A 322 23.74 9.66 24.77
CA LEU A 322 22.33 9.32 24.94
C LEU A 322 22.17 8.52 26.23
N VAL A 323 21.76 9.20 27.30
CA VAL A 323 21.73 8.64 28.67
C VAL A 323 20.42 7.94 29.02
N TRP A 324 19.39 8.11 28.20
CA TRP A 324 18.08 7.48 28.38
C TRP A 324 18.03 6.09 27.75
N THR A 325 16.88 5.42 27.86
CA THR A 325 16.72 4.03 27.44
C THR A 325 16.97 3.85 25.94
N GLN A 326 17.80 2.87 25.61
CA GLN A 326 18.15 2.49 24.24
C GLN A 326 17.75 1.03 24.02
N VAL A 327 16.96 0.75 22.98
CA VAL A 327 16.51 -0.62 22.63
C VAL A 327 16.70 -0.93 21.14
N SER A 328 16.91 -2.19 20.79
CA SER A 328 16.98 -2.63 19.39
C SER A 328 16.88 -4.15 19.28
N SER A 329 16.17 -4.70 18.29
CA SER A 329 16.29 -6.12 17.95
C SER A 329 17.50 -6.47 17.07
N LEU A 330 18.25 -5.46 16.63
CA LEU A 330 19.32 -5.56 15.63
C LEU A 330 18.88 -6.09 14.25
N LYS A 331 17.58 -5.98 13.92
CA LYS A 331 17.02 -6.41 12.63
C LYS A 331 16.85 -5.27 11.63
N GLY A 332 17.30 -4.06 11.97
CA GLY A 332 17.13 -2.87 11.14
C GLY A 332 15.68 -2.66 10.69
N TRP A 333 15.48 -2.38 9.41
CA TRP A 333 14.16 -2.18 8.80
C TRP A 333 13.23 -3.39 8.87
N LYS A 334 13.76 -4.59 9.13
CA LYS A 334 12.99 -5.84 9.23
C LYS A 334 12.44 -6.09 10.65
N ASP A 335 12.70 -5.19 11.59
CA ASP A 335 12.14 -5.27 12.94
C ASP A 335 10.60 -5.19 12.90
N PRO A 336 9.86 -6.08 13.56
CA PRO A 336 8.40 -5.99 13.64
C PRO A 336 7.88 -4.66 14.21
N VAL A 337 8.65 -3.98 15.07
CA VAL A 337 8.29 -2.69 15.66
C VAL A 337 8.30 -1.56 14.63
N THR A 338 9.20 -1.58 13.63
CA THR A 338 9.18 -0.59 12.54
C THR A 338 7.90 -0.71 11.73
N GLN A 339 7.44 -1.94 11.46
CA GLN A 339 6.17 -2.19 10.77
C GLN A 339 4.98 -1.80 11.64
N LEU A 340 5.02 -2.12 12.93
CA LEU A 340 3.98 -1.80 13.91
C LEU A 340 3.72 -0.29 14.00
N TYR A 341 4.78 0.51 13.93
CA TYR A 341 4.72 1.97 13.93
C TYR A 341 4.70 2.59 12.53
N SER A 342 4.64 1.78 11.47
CA SER A 342 4.65 2.22 10.06
C SER A 342 5.83 3.13 9.69
N ILE A 343 7.01 2.83 10.22
CA ILE A 343 8.22 3.63 10.00
C ILE A 343 8.75 3.36 8.59
N THR A 344 8.63 4.37 7.72
CA THR A 344 9.16 4.37 6.34
C THR A 344 10.42 5.22 6.20
N ALA A 345 10.70 6.10 7.17
CA ALA A 345 11.86 6.96 7.23
C ALA A 345 12.26 7.21 8.69
N ILE A 346 13.53 7.58 8.91
CA ILE A 346 14.05 8.01 10.22
C ILE A 346 14.80 9.35 10.06
N PRO A 347 14.77 10.26 11.06
CA PRO A 347 14.17 10.08 12.39
C PRO A 347 12.65 10.04 12.34
N ALA A 348 12.04 9.26 13.23
CA ALA A 348 10.59 9.24 13.41
C ALA A 348 10.27 9.27 14.91
N ILE A 349 9.60 10.34 15.33
CA ILE A 349 9.37 10.65 16.74
C ILE A 349 7.89 10.59 17.05
N PHE A 350 7.54 9.95 18.15
CA PHE A 350 6.21 9.96 18.76
C PHE A 350 6.33 10.52 20.18
N VAL A 351 5.49 11.51 20.49
CA VAL A 351 5.34 12.04 21.84
C VAL A 351 4.08 11.46 22.43
N LEU A 352 4.19 10.86 23.61
CA LEU A 352 3.12 10.18 24.32
C LEU A 352 2.80 10.88 25.63
N ASP A 353 1.55 10.76 26.08
CA ASP A 353 1.15 11.12 27.44
C ASP A 353 1.47 10.01 28.46
N ALA A 354 1.08 10.23 29.73
CA ALA A 354 1.30 9.28 30.83
C ALA A 354 0.65 7.92 30.58
N ASP A 355 -0.49 7.91 29.89
CA ASP A 355 -1.26 6.74 29.52
C ASP A 355 -0.82 6.17 28.17
N ASN A 356 0.36 6.54 27.64
CA ASN A 356 0.86 6.07 26.34
C ASN A 356 -0.06 6.38 25.15
N ASN A 357 -0.91 7.40 25.22
CA ASN A 357 -1.61 7.90 24.04
C ASN A 357 -0.69 8.84 23.25
N ILE A 358 -0.71 8.73 21.93
CA ILE A 358 0.07 9.57 21.03
C ILE A 358 -0.53 10.98 21.04
N ILE A 359 0.24 11.97 21.48
CA ILE A 359 -0.19 13.37 21.50
C ILE A 359 0.46 14.21 20.39
N ALA A 360 1.58 13.73 19.84
CA ALA A 360 2.19 14.25 18.61
C ALA A 360 3.07 13.19 17.93
N SER A 361 3.31 13.37 16.64
CA SER A 361 4.24 12.55 15.85
C SER A 361 4.93 13.40 14.79
N GLY A 362 6.13 12.99 14.35
CA GLY A 362 6.85 13.66 13.26
C GLY A 362 7.36 15.06 13.62
N LEU A 363 7.56 15.34 14.91
CA LEU A 363 8.18 16.58 15.37
C LEU A 363 9.69 16.40 15.50
N HIS A 364 10.46 17.42 15.15
CA HIS A 364 11.93 17.43 15.21
C HIS A 364 12.43 18.83 15.52
N GLY A 365 13.69 18.95 15.96
CA GLY A 365 14.32 20.25 16.16
C GLY A 365 13.55 21.17 17.10
N GLU A 366 13.41 22.44 16.71
CA GLU A 366 12.75 23.45 17.54
C GLU A 366 11.24 23.18 17.70
N GLU A 367 10.58 22.54 16.72
CA GLU A 367 9.16 22.18 16.83
C GLU A 367 8.92 21.17 17.96
N LEU A 368 9.75 20.13 18.03
CA LEU A 368 9.70 19.16 19.11
C LEU A 368 9.97 19.84 20.46
N LYS A 369 11.00 20.67 20.52
CA LYS A 369 11.39 21.38 21.75
C LYS A 369 10.28 22.29 22.27
N ASN A 370 9.67 23.07 21.39
CA ASN A 370 8.57 23.97 21.73
C ASN A 370 7.34 23.18 22.19
N PHE A 371 6.97 22.12 21.47
CA PHE A 371 5.84 21.27 21.84
C PHE A 371 6.02 20.67 23.23
N VAL A 372 7.15 20.02 23.49
CA VAL A 372 7.42 19.37 24.80
C VAL A 372 7.50 20.40 25.92
N SER A 373 8.18 21.53 25.69
CA SER A 373 8.29 22.60 26.69
C SER A 373 6.91 23.16 27.06
N GLY A 374 6.01 23.32 26.08
CA GLY A 374 4.62 23.75 26.30
C GLY A 374 3.85 22.82 27.24
N LEU A 375 4.01 21.50 27.08
CA LEU A 375 3.34 20.51 27.94
C LEU A 375 3.71 20.63 29.43
N PHE A 376 4.93 21.08 29.72
CA PHE A 376 5.40 21.29 31.10
C PHE A 376 5.14 22.72 31.61
N ALA A 377 4.99 23.70 30.73
CA ALA A 377 4.60 25.07 31.10
C ALA A 377 3.12 25.16 31.51
N GLU A 378 2.20 24.56 30.75
CA GLU A 378 0.75 24.64 30.99
C GLU A 378 0.31 23.99 32.31
N LYS A 379 1.05 22.97 32.78
CA LYS A 379 0.75 22.27 34.04
C LYS A 379 1.37 22.93 35.28
N SER A 380 2.15 23.99 35.12
CA SER A 380 2.75 24.75 36.24
C SER A 380 1.83 25.85 36.79
N VAL A 381 0.66 26.05 36.17
CA VAL A 381 -0.27 27.19 36.44
C VAL A 381 -1.62 26.70 37.01
N LYS A 382 -1.72 25.46 37.50
CA LYS A 382 -2.92 24.95 38.17
C LYS A 382 -2.64 24.49 39.58
#